data_AF-X1AI50-F1
#
_entry.id   AF-X1AI50-F1
#
_cell.length_a   1.000
_cell.length_b   1.000
_cell.length_c   1.000
_cell.angle_alpha   90.00
_cell.angle_beta   90.00
_cell.angle_gamma   90.00
#
_symmetry.space_group_name_H-M   'P 1'
#
loop_
_entity.id
_entity.type
_entity.pdbx_description
1 polymer ?
#
loop_
_entity_poly.entity_id
_entity_poly.type
_entity_poly.pdbx_seq_one_letter_code
_entity_poly.pdbx_strand_id
1 'polypeptide(L)'
;MTTVILSIYFSNYRSTNNTNEFSVAEEITKSVDPVGGSIQKLFAEDTNLTVFQERKCNIALIDKDAIYSAEGGGTLTTANQVIGSITPIAGNWGIGTNPESFATYGYTKYFVDKDRNAVLKMQGNSIAEISEASMSDFFRDQLSSIGNDGAILGAYDVYNKNYVISLQPQGRYAEGPYKTLTWDERNAGWISFYTYQPDIMFSVRGKFYSTKTGVANSHLYEHYSNVDRNNFYGTKTPSSIQFVFNPQPNFIKTFKTINYEGSNGWEVSNFISDSTGQDASVTPAGNWLSNYDTAIGGNYTRIYSYDEGAYTEDNIQYRAGFDRKQNKYYAVIPNNTQSPMAGEV
;
A
#
# COMPACT_ATOMS: atom_id res chain seq x y z
N MET A 1 -27.69 -17.85 -3.10
CA MET A 1 -26.88 -19.07 -2.86
C MET A 1 -25.58 -18.85 -3.61
N THR A 2 -24.44 -18.88 -2.92
CA THR A 2 -23.13 -18.63 -3.53
C THR A 2 -22.40 -19.96 -3.65
N THR A 3 -22.07 -20.37 -4.87
CA THR A 3 -21.75 -21.77 -5.17
C THR A 3 -20.59 -21.86 -6.16
N VAL A 4 -19.67 -22.80 -5.93
CA VAL A 4 -18.62 -23.19 -6.88
C VAL A 4 -19.13 -24.36 -7.72
N ILE A 5 -18.95 -24.31 -9.04
CA ILE A 5 -19.39 -25.34 -10.00
C ILE A 5 -18.15 -25.95 -10.68
N LEU A 6 -18.09 -27.28 -10.82
CA LEU A 6 -16.99 -28.03 -11.43
C LEU A 6 -17.37 -28.65 -12.79
N SER A 7 -16.42 -28.70 -13.73
CA SER A 7 -16.54 -29.53 -14.94
C SER A 7 -15.97 -30.94 -14.66
N ILE A 8 -16.68 -31.99 -15.05
CA ILE A 8 -16.43 -33.38 -14.58
C ILE A 8 -15.65 -34.28 -15.57
N TYR A 9 -15.29 -33.80 -16.76
CA TYR A 9 -14.69 -34.65 -17.79
C TYR A 9 -13.41 -34.07 -18.41
N PHE A 10 -12.25 -34.49 -17.88
CA PHE A 10 -10.98 -34.45 -18.62
C PHE A 10 -10.36 -35.86 -18.62
N SER A 11 -10.19 -36.44 -19.82
CA SER A 11 -9.66 -37.79 -20.01
C SER A 11 -8.53 -37.75 -21.03
N ASN A 12 -7.30 -38.11 -20.63
CA ASN A 12 -6.15 -38.22 -21.53
C ASN A 12 -6.27 -39.37 -22.55
N TYR A 13 -7.27 -40.24 -22.41
CA TYR A 13 -7.47 -41.44 -23.24
C TYR A 13 -8.58 -41.31 -24.28
N ARG A 14 -9.32 -40.19 -24.29
CA ARG A 14 -10.39 -39.92 -25.26
C ARG A 14 -10.08 -38.61 -25.96
N SER A 15 -10.19 -38.59 -27.29
CA SER A 15 -9.92 -37.42 -28.14
C SER A 15 -11.00 -36.32 -28.05
N THR A 16 -11.70 -36.23 -26.92
CA THR A 16 -12.82 -35.32 -26.68
C THR A 16 -12.56 -34.56 -25.39
N ASN A 17 -12.53 -33.22 -25.48
CA ASN A 17 -12.38 -32.33 -24.34
C ASN A 17 -13.76 -31.79 -23.93
N ASN A 18 -14.25 -32.20 -22.75
CA ASN A 18 -15.55 -31.79 -22.21
C ASN A 18 -15.39 -30.90 -20.96
N THR A 19 -14.30 -30.14 -20.86
CA THR A 19 -14.06 -29.20 -19.74
C THR A 19 -15.08 -28.05 -19.67
N ASN A 20 -15.95 -27.91 -20.66
CA ASN A 20 -17.06 -26.95 -20.69
C ASN A 20 -18.42 -27.59 -20.36
N GLU A 21 -18.47 -28.88 -20.05
CA GLU A 21 -19.69 -29.60 -19.73
C GLU A 21 -19.91 -29.65 -18.21
N PHE A 22 -21.06 -29.13 -17.77
CA PHE A 22 -21.49 -29.11 -16.37
C PHE A 22 -22.74 -29.98 -16.23
N SER A 23 -22.58 -31.21 -15.73
CA SER A 23 -23.71 -32.12 -15.56
C SER A 23 -24.61 -31.66 -14.42
N VAL A 24 -25.89 -31.50 -14.71
CA VAL A 24 -26.94 -31.24 -13.71
C VAL A 24 -27.34 -32.50 -12.92
N ALA A 25 -26.91 -33.68 -13.37
CA ALA A 25 -27.24 -34.95 -12.71
C ALA A 25 -26.27 -35.32 -11.57
N GLU A 26 -25.11 -34.65 -11.50
CA GLU A 26 -24.09 -34.90 -10.49
C GLU A 26 -23.99 -33.72 -9.51
N GLU A 27 -23.67 -34.01 -8.24
CA GLU A 27 -23.45 -32.99 -7.21
C GLU A 27 -22.10 -32.31 -7.41
N ILE A 28 -22.02 -31.46 -8.44
CA ILE A 28 -20.81 -30.71 -8.84
C ILE A 28 -20.69 -29.34 -8.13
N THR A 29 -21.60 -29.07 -7.19
CA THR A 29 -21.73 -27.79 -6.50
C THR A 29 -21.29 -27.89 -5.05
N LYS A 30 -20.44 -26.94 -4.62
CA LYS A 30 -20.17 -26.71 -3.20
C LYS A 30 -20.57 -25.29 -2.84
N SER A 31 -21.39 -25.17 -1.81
CA SER A 31 -21.91 -23.89 -1.33
C SER A 31 -21.15 -23.42 -0.10
N VAL A 32 -20.87 -22.13 -0.07
CA VAL A 32 -20.35 -21.43 1.11
C VAL A 32 -21.50 -20.78 1.88
N ASP A 33 -21.25 -20.40 3.13
CA ASP A 33 -22.23 -19.67 3.92
C ASP A 33 -22.64 -18.36 3.20
N PRO A 34 -23.94 -18.18 2.88
CA PRO A 34 -24.43 -16.96 2.24
C PRO A 34 -24.15 -15.68 3.03
N VAL A 35 -23.97 -15.75 4.36
CA VAL A 35 -23.67 -14.60 5.22
C VAL A 35 -22.34 -13.93 4.83
N GLY A 36 -21.41 -14.70 4.25
CA GLY A 36 -20.13 -14.19 3.76
C GLY A 36 -20.21 -13.34 2.48
N GLY A 37 -21.37 -13.30 1.81
CA GLY A 37 -21.56 -12.63 0.52
C GLY A 37 -21.19 -13.51 -0.68
N SER A 38 -21.05 -12.89 -1.86
CA SER A 38 -20.66 -13.61 -3.07
C SER A 38 -19.16 -13.97 -3.06
N ILE A 39 -18.78 -15.01 -3.82
CA ILE A 39 -17.37 -15.39 -4.00
C ILE A 39 -16.78 -14.46 -5.05
N GLN A 40 -15.69 -13.82 -4.68
CA GLN A 40 -15.04 -12.78 -5.47
C GLN A 40 -13.72 -13.29 -6.05
N LYS A 41 -13.05 -14.23 -5.35
CA LYS A 41 -11.84 -14.86 -5.86
C LYS A 41 -11.67 -16.28 -5.32
N LEU A 42 -11.17 -17.15 -6.19
CA LEU A 42 -10.67 -18.48 -5.85
C LEU A 42 -9.16 -18.50 -6.08
N PHE A 43 -8.41 -19.05 -5.13
CA PHE A 43 -6.97 -19.20 -5.25
C PHE A 43 -6.55 -20.61 -4.79
N ALA A 44 -6.09 -21.43 -5.74
CA ALA A 44 -5.58 -22.76 -5.47
C ALA A 44 -4.09 -22.71 -5.17
N GLU A 45 -3.67 -23.38 -4.10
CA GLU A 45 -2.29 -23.50 -3.65
C GLU A 45 -2.05 -24.93 -3.17
N ASP A 46 -1.17 -25.67 -3.86
CA ASP A 46 -0.89 -27.08 -3.60
C ASP A 46 -2.16 -27.94 -3.49
N THR A 47 -2.52 -28.37 -2.28
CA THR A 47 -3.73 -29.17 -1.98
C THR A 47 -4.84 -28.37 -1.31
N ASN A 48 -4.75 -27.04 -1.31
CA ASN A 48 -5.69 -26.14 -0.66
C ASN A 48 -6.31 -25.18 -1.67
N LEU A 49 -7.59 -24.91 -1.49
CA LEU A 49 -8.34 -23.88 -2.20
C LEU A 49 -8.72 -22.80 -1.19
N THR A 50 -8.16 -21.60 -1.35
CA THR A 50 -8.62 -20.43 -0.60
C THR A 50 -9.79 -19.79 -1.34
N VAL A 51 -10.90 -19.61 -0.64
CA VAL A 51 -12.14 -19.02 -1.16
C VAL A 51 -12.35 -17.66 -0.51
N PHE A 52 -12.21 -16.59 -1.29
CA PHE A 52 -12.44 -15.22 -0.84
C PHE A 52 -13.87 -14.80 -1.17
N GLN A 53 -14.68 -14.64 -0.12
CA GLN A 53 -15.97 -13.94 -0.21
C GLN A 53 -15.80 -12.47 0.16
N GLU A 54 -16.82 -11.67 -0.12
CA GLU A 54 -16.86 -10.25 0.23
C GLU A 54 -16.55 -9.99 1.71
N ARG A 55 -17.08 -10.82 2.62
CA ARG A 55 -17.02 -10.59 4.07
C ARG A 55 -16.33 -11.70 4.86
N LYS A 56 -15.90 -12.79 4.20
CA LYS A 56 -15.28 -13.95 4.83
C LYS A 56 -14.29 -14.66 3.92
N CYS A 57 -13.15 -15.05 4.47
CA CYS A 57 -12.20 -15.96 3.82
C CYS A 57 -12.40 -17.39 4.33
N ASN A 58 -12.38 -18.36 3.43
CA ASN A 58 -12.51 -19.77 3.76
C ASN A 58 -11.39 -20.58 3.09
N ILE A 59 -11.17 -21.79 3.59
CA ILE A 59 -10.25 -22.77 3.00
C ILE A 59 -10.99 -24.08 2.75
N ALA A 60 -10.70 -24.72 1.64
CA ALA A 60 -11.16 -26.06 1.32
C ALA A 60 -9.96 -26.91 0.90
N LEU A 61 -9.98 -28.20 1.21
CA LEU A 61 -8.97 -29.13 0.70
C LEU A 61 -9.34 -29.55 -0.73
N ILE A 62 -8.33 -29.71 -1.59
CA ILE A 62 -8.49 -30.25 -2.94
C ILE A 62 -8.06 -31.72 -2.92
N ASP A 63 -8.84 -32.59 -3.53
CA ASP A 63 -8.60 -34.04 -3.67
C ASP A 63 -8.39 -34.80 -2.35
N LYS A 64 -8.83 -34.24 -1.23
CA LYS A 64 -8.78 -34.83 0.11
C LYS A 64 -9.98 -34.38 0.93
N ASP A 65 -10.48 -35.27 1.76
CA ASP A 65 -11.45 -34.93 2.81
C ASP A 65 -10.83 -35.18 4.19
N ALA A 66 -11.16 -34.32 5.16
CA ALA A 66 -10.66 -34.42 6.52
C ALA A 66 -11.81 -34.85 7.45
N ILE A 67 -11.83 -36.12 7.85
CA ILE A 67 -12.78 -36.59 8.87
C ILE A 67 -12.17 -36.36 10.25
N TYR A 68 -12.75 -35.43 11.02
CA TYR A 68 -12.44 -35.27 12.43
C TYR A 68 -13.24 -36.29 13.25
N SER A 69 -12.56 -37.35 13.70
CA SER A 69 -13.06 -38.26 14.75
C SER A 69 -12.98 -37.56 16.12
N ALA A 70 -13.99 -37.75 16.96
CA ALA A 70 -14.06 -37.20 18.32
C ALA A 70 -12.94 -37.70 19.27
N GLU A 71 -12.09 -38.64 18.82
CA GLU A 71 -10.93 -39.16 19.56
C GLU A 71 -9.57 -38.55 19.14
N GLY A 72 -9.55 -37.52 18.29
CA GLY A 72 -8.32 -36.74 18.02
C GLY A 72 -7.32 -37.39 17.05
N GLY A 73 -7.66 -38.52 16.42
CA GLY A 73 -6.90 -39.09 15.32
C GLY A 73 -7.55 -38.74 13.98
N GLY A 74 -7.14 -37.64 13.34
CA GLY A 74 -7.57 -37.30 11.98
C GLY A 74 -7.09 -38.38 11.01
N THR A 75 -8.00 -39.20 10.49
CA THR A 75 -7.69 -40.19 9.45
C THR A 75 -8.09 -39.59 8.10
N LEU A 76 -7.11 -39.34 7.24
CA LEU A 76 -7.31 -38.89 5.86
C LEU A 76 -7.81 -40.10 5.03
N THR A 77 -9.10 -40.18 4.75
CA THR A 77 -9.64 -41.14 3.79
C THR A 77 -9.66 -40.51 2.40
N THR A 78 -9.18 -41.25 1.40
CA THR A 78 -9.19 -40.81 -0.01
C THR A 78 -10.59 -41.01 -0.57
N ALA A 79 -11.51 -40.11 -0.25
CA ALA A 79 -12.78 -40.03 -0.96
C ALA A 79 -12.56 -39.29 -2.29
N ASN A 80 -13.24 -39.70 -3.37
CA ASN A 80 -13.22 -39.03 -4.68
C ASN A 80 -14.00 -37.68 -4.64
N GLN A 81 -13.80 -36.85 -3.62
CA GLN A 81 -14.28 -35.47 -3.61
C GLN A 81 -13.17 -34.56 -4.11
N VAL A 82 -13.46 -33.83 -5.20
CA VAL A 82 -12.54 -32.85 -5.79
C VAL A 82 -12.32 -31.65 -4.86
N ILE A 83 -13.37 -31.26 -4.11
CA ILE A 83 -13.31 -30.20 -3.08
C ILE A 83 -13.88 -30.78 -1.78
N GLY A 84 -13.05 -30.85 -0.75
CA GLY A 84 -13.43 -31.24 0.61
C GLY A 84 -14.27 -30.17 1.32
N SER A 85 -14.54 -30.38 2.61
CA SER A 85 -15.34 -29.43 3.39
C SER A 85 -14.74 -28.01 3.43
N ILE A 86 -15.56 -27.00 3.19
CA ILE A 86 -15.15 -25.59 3.27
C ILE A 86 -15.17 -25.15 4.74
N THR A 87 -14.01 -24.75 5.27
CA THR A 87 -13.83 -24.30 6.64
C THR A 87 -13.58 -22.79 6.67
N PRO A 88 -14.30 -22.00 7.49
CA PRO A 88 -14.04 -20.58 7.63
C PRO A 88 -12.72 -20.31 8.36
N ILE A 89 -12.00 -19.30 7.89
CA ILE A 89 -10.78 -18.82 8.57
C ILE A 89 -11.20 -17.93 9.76
N ALA A 90 -10.42 -17.94 10.82
CA ALA A 90 -10.65 -17.08 11.98
C ALA A 90 -10.59 -15.59 11.61
N GLY A 91 -11.43 -14.77 12.27
CA GLY A 91 -11.59 -13.35 11.95
C GLY A 91 -12.67 -13.10 10.88
N ASN A 92 -13.25 -11.91 10.87
CA ASN A 92 -14.33 -11.53 9.96
C ASN A 92 -13.77 -10.65 8.84
N TRP A 93 -12.91 -11.24 8.02
CA TRP A 93 -12.21 -10.57 6.94
C TRP A 93 -12.65 -11.13 5.59
N GLY A 94 -12.92 -10.26 4.62
CA GLY A 94 -13.17 -10.64 3.23
C GLY A 94 -12.45 -9.72 2.26
N ILE A 95 -12.55 -10.00 0.96
CA ILE A 95 -11.89 -9.21 -0.09
C ILE A 95 -12.76 -8.05 -0.61
N GLY A 96 -13.93 -7.82 0.01
CA GLY A 96 -14.94 -6.92 -0.53
C GLY A 96 -15.31 -7.30 -1.96
N THR A 97 -15.64 -6.31 -2.79
CA THR A 97 -15.88 -6.48 -4.23
C THR A 97 -14.64 -6.15 -5.08
N ASN A 98 -13.44 -6.25 -4.49
CA ASN A 98 -12.18 -5.81 -5.09
C ASN A 98 -11.17 -6.97 -5.26
N PRO A 99 -11.47 -8.01 -6.06
CA PRO A 99 -10.56 -9.14 -6.28
C PRO A 99 -9.24 -8.76 -6.94
N GLU A 100 -9.16 -7.58 -7.57
CA GLU A 100 -7.97 -6.98 -8.16
C GLU A 100 -6.96 -6.45 -7.13
N SER A 101 -7.36 -6.36 -5.86
CA SER A 101 -6.46 -6.07 -4.74
C SER A 101 -5.58 -7.26 -4.36
N PHE A 102 -5.89 -8.45 -4.87
CA PHE A 102 -5.20 -9.67 -4.48
C PHE A 102 -3.80 -9.76 -5.08
N ALA A 103 -2.81 -10.02 -4.22
CA ALA A 103 -1.47 -10.43 -4.61
C ALA A 103 -0.99 -11.64 -3.82
N THR A 104 0.00 -12.36 -4.34
CA THR A 104 0.59 -13.51 -3.66
C THR A 104 2.11 -13.54 -3.85
N TYR A 105 2.81 -14.01 -2.81
CA TYR A 105 4.23 -14.33 -2.87
C TYR A 105 4.60 -15.42 -1.87
N GLY A 106 5.13 -16.53 -2.37
CA GLY A 106 5.28 -17.75 -1.59
C GLY A 106 3.92 -18.19 -1.04
N TYR A 107 3.83 -18.38 0.28
CA TYR A 107 2.59 -18.74 0.97
C TYR A 107 1.77 -17.52 1.46
N THR A 108 2.31 -16.30 1.28
CA THR A 108 1.66 -15.06 1.75
C THR A 108 0.74 -14.52 0.68
N LYS A 109 -0.49 -14.18 1.09
CA LYS A 109 -1.52 -13.57 0.26
C LYS A 109 -1.80 -12.19 0.81
N TYR A 110 -1.98 -11.21 -0.06
CA TYR A 110 -2.31 -9.83 0.29
C TYR A 110 -3.62 -9.48 -0.38
N PHE A 111 -4.49 -8.76 0.32
CA PHE A 111 -5.77 -8.32 -0.21
C PHE A 111 -6.32 -7.18 0.66
N VAL A 112 -7.41 -6.56 0.21
CA VAL A 112 -8.04 -5.44 0.91
C VAL A 112 -9.47 -5.77 1.26
N ASP A 113 -9.86 -5.48 2.50
CA ASP A 113 -11.25 -5.44 2.94
C ASP A 113 -11.68 -3.97 2.96
N LYS A 114 -12.24 -3.50 1.83
CA LYS A 114 -12.63 -2.09 1.67
C LYS A 114 -13.71 -1.68 2.67
N ASP A 115 -14.66 -2.56 2.98
CA ASP A 115 -15.77 -2.28 3.89
C ASP A 115 -15.29 -2.07 5.34
N ARG A 116 -14.15 -2.66 5.70
CA ARG A 116 -13.49 -2.46 7.00
C ARG A 116 -12.33 -1.48 6.94
N ASN A 117 -12.07 -0.89 5.78
CA ASN A 117 -10.94 -0.03 5.49
C ASN A 117 -9.59 -0.62 5.92
N ALA A 118 -9.41 -1.92 5.70
CA ALA A 118 -8.25 -2.66 6.15
C ALA A 118 -7.49 -3.27 4.97
N VAL A 119 -6.16 -3.18 5.02
CA VAL A 119 -5.27 -3.94 4.14
C VAL A 119 -4.75 -5.13 4.92
N LEU A 120 -4.88 -6.32 4.35
CA LEU A 120 -4.70 -7.58 5.04
C LEU A 120 -3.59 -8.39 4.39
N LYS A 121 -2.84 -9.11 5.23
CA LYS A 121 -2.00 -10.22 4.81
C LYS A 121 -2.52 -11.52 5.42
N MET A 122 -2.43 -12.59 4.65
CA MET A 122 -2.82 -13.93 5.06
C MET A 122 -1.67 -14.89 4.83
N GLN A 123 -1.35 -15.67 5.85
CA GLN A 123 -0.33 -16.72 5.82
C GLN A 123 -0.94 -17.99 6.44
N GLY A 124 -1.03 -19.06 5.65
CA GLY A 124 -1.78 -20.25 6.06
C GLY A 124 -3.23 -19.89 6.42
N ASN A 125 -3.64 -20.18 7.66
CA ASN A 125 -4.99 -19.89 8.18
C ASN A 125 -5.03 -18.68 9.12
N SER A 126 -4.02 -17.82 9.10
CA SER A 126 -3.96 -16.60 9.90
C SER A 126 -4.05 -15.37 9.00
N ILE A 127 -4.87 -14.41 9.40
CA ILE A 127 -5.03 -13.12 8.75
C ILE A 127 -4.59 -12.04 9.73
N ALA A 128 -3.73 -11.14 9.28
CA ALA A 128 -3.26 -9.99 10.03
C ALA A 128 -3.50 -8.71 9.24
N GLU A 129 -3.90 -7.64 9.93
CA GLU A 129 -4.04 -6.33 9.34
C GLU A 129 -2.68 -5.63 9.27
N ILE A 130 -2.28 -5.25 8.05
CA ILE A 130 -1.04 -4.51 7.80
C ILE A 130 -1.28 -3.00 7.64
N SER A 131 -2.52 -2.55 7.49
CA SER A 131 -2.87 -1.12 7.54
C SER A 131 -2.63 -0.49 8.92
N GLU A 132 -2.78 -1.25 10.01
CA GLU A 132 -2.56 -0.75 11.38
C GLU A 132 -1.10 -0.38 11.68
N ALA A 133 -0.16 -0.85 10.86
CA ALA A 133 1.25 -0.51 10.98
C ALA A 133 1.50 0.96 10.61
N SER A 134 1.28 1.83 11.60
CA SER A 134 1.51 3.28 11.55
C SER A 134 0.71 4.05 10.49
N MET A 135 -0.29 3.44 9.84
CA MET A 135 -1.06 4.05 8.74
C MET A 135 -2.57 3.77 8.81
N SER A 136 -3.12 3.43 9.98
CA SER A 136 -4.56 3.09 10.11
C SER A 136 -5.48 4.22 9.67
N ASP A 137 -5.20 5.46 10.08
CA ASP A 137 -5.95 6.65 9.68
C ASP A 137 -5.86 6.91 8.17
N PHE A 138 -4.65 6.81 7.62
CA PHE A 138 -4.42 6.96 6.19
C PHE A 138 -5.26 5.96 5.38
N PHE A 139 -5.22 4.66 5.73
CA PHE A 139 -5.99 3.65 4.99
C PHE A 139 -7.49 3.81 5.20
N ARG A 140 -7.93 4.19 6.40
CA ARG A 140 -9.34 4.52 6.67
C ARG A 140 -9.85 5.60 5.73
N ASP A 141 -9.11 6.68 5.59
CA ASP A 141 -9.51 7.81 4.76
C ASP A 141 -9.38 7.50 3.26
N GLN A 142 -8.28 6.88 2.84
CA GLN A 142 -8.09 6.56 1.44
C GLN A 142 -9.08 5.50 0.96
N LEU A 143 -9.34 4.43 1.71
CA LEU A 143 -10.27 3.37 1.29
C LEU A 143 -11.74 3.81 1.33
N SER A 144 -12.11 4.66 2.29
CA SER A 144 -13.45 5.24 2.34
C SER A 144 -13.72 6.20 1.18
N SER A 145 -12.68 6.87 0.64
CA SER A 145 -12.79 7.72 -0.55
C SER A 145 -13.03 6.95 -1.85
N ILE A 146 -12.80 5.63 -1.86
CA ILE A 146 -12.97 4.79 -3.05
C ILE A 146 -14.45 4.43 -3.21
N GLY A 147 -15.10 5.07 -4.18
CA GLY A 147 -16.48 4.78 -4.57
C GLY A 147 -16.62 3.50 -5.39
N ASN A 148 -17.81 3.28 -5.95
CA ASN A 148 -18.12 2.09 -6.76
C ASN A 148 -17.32 2.01 -8.07
N ASP A 149 -16.96 3.17 -8.63
CA ASP A 149 -16.15 3.26 -9.86
C ASP A 149 -14.64 3.24 -9.58
N GLY A 150 -14.25 3.23 -8.30
CA GLY A 150 -12.86 3.22 -7.88
C GLY A 150 -12.21 1.84 -8.05
N ALA A 151 -10.87 1.81 -8.01
CA ALA A 151 -10.08 0.59 -8.14
C ALA A 151 -9.02 0.47 -7.04
N ILE A 152 -8.79 -0.77 -6.57
CA ILE A 152 -7.76 -1.10 -5.58
C ILE A 152 -6.86 -2.17 -6.16
N LEU A 153 -5.71 -1.79 -6.70
CA LEU A 153 -4.83 -2.73 -7.40
C LEU A 153 -3.75 -3.23 -6.45
N GLY A 154 -3.61 -4.54 -6.32
CA GLY A 154 -2.53 -5.17 -5.56
C GLY A 154 -1.62 -6.01 -6.44
N ALA A 155 -0.31 -5.93 -6.22
CA ALA A 155 0.66 -6.83 -6.83
C ALA A 155 1.87 -6.99 -5.93
N TYR A 156 2.53 -8.15 -5.99
CA TYR A 156 3.80 -8.34 -5.32
C TYR A 156 4.95 -8.05 -6.29
N ASP A 157 5.83 -7.13 -5.93
CA ASP A 157 7.06 -6.83 -6.66
C ASP A 157 8.14 -7.83 -6.25
N VAL A 158 8.42 -8.80 -7.13
CA VAL A 158 9.41 -9.84 -6.88
C VAL A 158 10.86 -9.34 -6.97
N TYR A 159 11.10 -8.20 -7.62
CA TYR A 159 12.43 -7.62 -7.77
C TYR A 159 12.84 -6.91 -6.49
N ASN A 160 11.98 -6.01 -6.00
CA ASN A 160 12.24 -5.23 -4.78
C ASN A 160 11.72 -5.92 -3.49
N LYS A 161 10.99 -7.03 -3.63
CA LYS A 161 10.49 -7.89 -2.55
C LYS A 161 9.54 -7.16 -1.60
N ASN A 162 8.57 -6.45 -2.17
CA ASN A 162 7.54 -5.73 -1.43
C ASN A 162 6.16 -5.93 -2.06
N TYR A 163 5.12 -5.76 -1.25
CA TYR A 163 3.75 -5.71 -1.72
C TYR A 163 3.42 -4.29 -2.15
N VAL A 164 2.95 -4.11 -3.39
CA VAL A 164 2.59 -2.82 -3.98
C VAL A 164 1.07 -2.75 -4.07
N ILE A 165 0.51 -1.66 -3.55
CA ILE A 165 -0.92 -1.34 -3.65
C ILE A 165 -1.12 0.03 -4.30
N SER A 166 -2.12 0.13 -5.17
CA SER A 166 -2.56 1.40 -5.76
C SER A 166 -4.04 1.63 -5.50
N LEU A 167 -4.34 2.69 -4.77
CA LEU A 167 -5.68 3.16 -4.41
C LEU A 167 -6.10 4.26 -5.40
N GLN A 168 -7.17 4.04 -6.15
CA GLN A 168 -7.59 4.91 -7.25
C GLN A 168 -9.10 5.22 -7.14
N PRO A 169 -9.48 6.29 -6.42
CA PRO A 169 -10.89 6.66 -6.20
C PRO A 169 -11.73 6.88 -7.46
N GLN A 170 -11.12 7.37 -8.55
CA GLN A 170 -11.83 7.67 -9.80
C GLN A 170 -11.80 6.52 -10.81
N GLY A 171 -11.20 5.38 -10.44
CA GLY A 171 -11.12 4.19 -11.25
C GLY A 171 -9.79 4.00 -11.96
N ARG A 172 -9.62 2.79 -12.51
CA ARG A 172 -8.35 2.28 -13.06
C ARG A 172 -7.80 3.08 -14.24
N TYR A 173 -8.69 3.57 -15.10
CA TYR A 173 -8.32 4.20 -16.38
C TYR A 173 -8.59 5.70 -16.41
N ALA A 174 -9.08 6.26 -15.30
CA ALA A 174 -9.32 7.69 -15.18
C ALA A 174 -8.07 8.36 -14.61
N GLU A 175 -7.63 9.45 -15.23
CA GLU A 175 -6.66 10.35 -14.62
C GLU A 175 -7.30 11.04 -13.42
N GLY A 176 -6.67 10.93 -12.26
CA GLY A 176 -7.30 11.37 -11.03
C GLY A 176 -6.36 11.31 -9.82
N PRO A 177 -6.86 11.64 -8.61
CA PRO A 177 -6.13 11.41 -7.40
C PRO A 177 -5.88 9.90 -7.23
N TYR A 178 -4.68 9.55 -6.78
CA TYR A 178 -4.33 8.17 -6.43
C TYR A 178 -3.34 8.16 -5.28
N LYS A 179 -3.15 6.96 -4.70
CA LYS A 179 -2.07 6.65 -3.77
C LYS A 179 -1.49 5.28 -4.11
N THR A 180 -0.24 5.26 -4.59
CA THR A 180 0.51 4.02 -4.81
C THR A 180 1.59 3.93 -3.75
N LEU A 181 1.66 2.81 -3.06
CA LEU A 181 2.49 2.61 -1.86
C LEU A 181 2.92 1.17 -1.71
N THR A 182 3.97 0.95 -0.92
CA THR A 182 4.58 -0.37 -0.76
C THR A 182 4.78 -0.79 0.69
N TRP A 183 4.45 -2.05 0.96
CA TRP A 183 4.67 -2.75 2.20
C TRP A 183 5.90 -3.65 2.12
N ASP A 184 6.83 -3.52 3.05
CA ASP A 184 7.99 -4.38 3.19
C ASP A 184 7.88 -5.26 4.43
N GLU A 185 7.90 -6.58 4.24
CA GLU A 185 7.85 -7.57 5.31
C GLU A 185 9.06 -7.51 6.24
N ARG A 186 10.23 -7.09 5.75
CA ARG A 186 11.46 -7.02 6.57
C ARG A 186 11.38 -5.92 7.61
N ASN A 187 10.82 -4.78 7.21
CA ASN A 187 10.60 -3.63 8.07
C ASN A 187 9.26 -3.71 8.81
N ALA A 188 8.37 -4.64 8.41
CA ALA A 188 6.99 -4.75 8.87
C ALA A 188 6.27 -3.39 8.80
N GLY A 189 6.43 -2.70 7.67
CA GLY A 189 5.97 -1.32 7.51
C GLY A 189 5.74 -0.90 6.06
N TRP A 190 4.98 0.18 5.92
CA TRP A 190 4.79 0.88 4.65
C TRP A 190 5.97 1.83 4.43
N ILE A 191 6.80 1.54 3.42
CA ILE A 191 8.14 2.14 3.30
C ILE A 191 8.23 3.28 2.29
N SER A 192 7.29 3.40 1.35
CA SER A 192 7.38 4.39 0.26
C SER A 192 6.04 4.67 -0.40
N PHE A 193 5.91 5.89 -0.90
CA PHE A 193 4.89 6.31 -1.85
C PHE A 193 5.52 6.44 -3.24
N TYR A 194 4.83 5.95 -4.26
CA TYR A 194 5.23 6.09 -5.65
C TYR A 194 4.33 7.07 -6.41
N THR A 195 4.95 7.75 -7.37
CA THR A 195 4.35 8.79 -8.21
C THR A 195 3.84 8.24 -9.54
N TYR A 196 3.28 7.02 -9.51
CA TYR A 196 2.66 6.42 -10.69
C TYR A 196 1.30 5.80 -10.38
N GLN A 197 0.37 5.94 -11.32
CA GLN A 197 -0.96 5.33 -11.30
C GLN A 197 -1.03 4.23 -12.35
N PRO A 198 -0.85 2.95 -11.99
CA PRO A 198 -0.89 1.83 -12.93
C PRO A 198 -2.33 1.43 -13.26
N ASP A 199 -2.55 0.86 -14.44
CA ASP A 199 -3.81 0.20 -14.77
C ASP A 199 -3.81 -1.24 -14.23
N ILE A 200 -2.67 -1.92 -14.38
CA ILE A 200 -2.42 -3.29 -13.90
C ILE A 200 -0.98 -3.34 -13.41
N MET A 201 -0.73 -4.16 -12.40
CA MET A 201 0.60 -4.49 -11.90
C MET A 201 0.76 -5.99 -11.80
N PHE A 202 1.93 -6.51 -12.14
CA PHE A 202 2.23 -7.94 -11.98
C PHE A 202 3.74 -8.20 -12.03
N SER A 203 4.13 -9.36 -11.51
CA SER A 203 5.50 -9.85 -11.60
C SER A 203 5.57 -11.08 -12.47
N VAL A 204 6.60 -11.18 -13.31
CA VAL A 204 6.88 -12.38 -14.12
C VAL A 204 8.39 -12.55 -14.27
N ARG A 205 8.87 -13.79 -14.09
CA ARG A 205 10.29 -14.18 -14.24
C ARG A 205 11.29 -13.28 -13.47
N GLY A 206 10.95 -12.91 -12.23
CA GLY A 206 11.84 -12.12 -11.38
C GLY A 206 11.87 -10.62 -11.69
N LYS A 207 10.97 -10.15 -12.54
CA LYS A 207 10.82 -8.73 -12.90
C LYS A 207 9.42 -8.24 -12.55
N PHE A 208 9.31 -6.95 -12.26
CA PHE A 208 8.05 -6.27 -11.95
C PHE A 208 7.63 -5.37 -13.10
N TYR A 209 6.34 -5.43 -13.43
CA TYR A 209 5.74 -4.72 -14.55
C TYR A 209 4.50 -3.97 -14.11
N SER A 210 4.24 -2.85 -14.77
CA SER A 210 2.93 -2.21 -14.74
C SER A 210 2.51 -1.76 -16.13
N THR A 211 1.21 -1.65 -16.34
CA THR A 211 0.65 -1.08 -17.56
C THR A 211 0.12 0.31 -17.30
N LYS A 212 0.16 1.17 -18.32
CA LYS A 212 -0.54 2.45 -18.32
C LYS A 212 -1.13 2.71 -19.70
N THR A 213 -2.42 3.00 -19.73
CA THR A 213 -3.12 3.45 -20.92
C THR A 213 -2.95 4.95 -21.06
N GLY A 214 -2.36 5.36 -22.19
CA GLY A 214 -2.31 6.75 -22.61
C GLY A 214 -3.47 7.07 -23.56
N VAL A 215 -3.50 8.30 -24.08
CA VAL A 215 -4.58 8.79 -24.95
C VAL A 215 -4.73 7.97 -26.24
N ALA A 216 -3.61 7.48 -26.80
CA ALA A 216 -3.59 6.76 -28.08
C ALA A 216 -3.22 5.28 -27.97
N ASN A 217 -2.44 4.90 -26.96
CA ASN A 217 -1.87 3.55 -26.84
C ASN A 217 -1.77 3.11 -25.38
N SER A 218 -1.86 1.81 -25.15
CA SER A 218 -1.49 1.20 -23.87
C SER A 218 -0.05 0.71 -23.90
N HIS A 219 0.69 1.00 -22.83
CA HIS A 219 2.10 0.65 -22.72
C HIS A 219 2.32 -0.29 -21.53
N LEU A 220 3.27 -1.21 -21.71
CA LEU A 220 3.81 -2.07 -20.66
C LEU A 220 5.17 -1.51 -20.23
N TYR A 221 5.35 -1.29 -18.93
CA TYR A 221 6.56 -0.75 -18.34
C TYR A 221 7.23 -1.80 -17.47
N GLU A 222 8.52 -2.04 -17.74
CA GLU A 222 9.39 -2.82 -16.85
C GLU A 222 10.01 -1.88 -15.82
N HIS A 223 9.73 -2.13 -14.55
CA HIS A 223 10.35 -1.38 -13.44
C HIS A 223 11.80 -1.82 -13.25
N TYR A 224 12.63 -0.92 -12.70
CA TYR A 224 14.05 -1.17 -12.42
C TYR A 224 14.92 -1.48 -13.65
N SER A 225 14.47 -1.10 -14.85
CA SER A 225 15.15 -1.39 -16.12
C SER A 225 16.13 -0.29 -16.58
N ASN A 226 16.09 0.90 -15.97
CA ASN A 226 16.86 2.06 -16.38
C ASN A 226 17.69 2.67 -15.23
N VAL A 227 18.60 3.59 -15.60
CA VAL A 227 19.42 4.34 -14.64
C VAL A 227 18.66 5.52 -14.04
N ASP A 228 17.68 6.07 -14.76
CA ASP A 228 16.86 7.19 -14.31
C ASP A 228 15.92 6.78 -13.17
N ARG A 229 16.21 7.28 -11.97
CA ARG A 229 15.36 7.06 -10.80
C ARG A 229 14.12 7.96 -10.86
N ASN A 230 13.04 7.47 -10.24
CA ASN A 230 11.73 8.14 -10.16
C ASN A 230 11.17 8.62 -11.50
N ASN A 231 11.46 7.89 -12.56
CA ASN A 231 10.86 8.13 -13.86
C ASN A 231 9.80 7.06 -14.11
N PHE A 232 8.54 7.47 -14.03
CA PHE A 232 7.40 6.59 -14.25
C PHE A 232 6.56 7.12 -15.40
N TYR A 233 6.33 6.25 -16.39
CA TYR A 233 5.51 6.58 -17.57
C TYR A 233 5.99 7.83 -18.34
N GLY A 234 7.30 8.10 -18.31
CA GLY A 234 7.92 9.26 -18.95
C GLY A 234 7.96 10.52 -18.08
N THR A 235 7.35 10.50 -16.89
CA THR A 235 7.33 11.61 -15.94
C THR A 235 8.36 11.38 -14.84
N LYS A 236 9.32 12.29 -14.73
CA LYS A 236 10.34 12.27 -13.68
C LYS A 236 9.91 13.14 -12.50
N THR A 237 9.90 12.58 -11.29
CA THR A 237 9.52 13.30 -10.07
C THR A 237 10.66 13.30 -9.04
N PRO A 238 10.93 14.43 -8.37
CA PRO A 238 11.87 14.45 -7.25
C PRO A 238 11.45 13.49 -6.12
N SER A 239 12.43 12.89 -5.44
CA SER A 239 12.17 12.21 -4.17
C SER A 239 11.93 13.24 -3.07
N SER A 240 11.04 12.93 -2.14
CA SER A 240 10.87 13.68 -0.90
C SER A 240 10.84 12.73 0.29
N ILE A 241 11.25 13.24 1.44
CA ILE A 241 11.18 12.54 2.73
C ILE A 241 10.57 13.53 3.71
N GLN A 242 9.58 13.08 4.46
CA GLN A 242 8.98 13.85 5.54
C GLN A 242 9.20 13.10 6.85
N PHE A 243 9.72 13.82 7.84
CA PHE A 243 9.86 13.31 9.19
C PHE A 243 8.80 13.94 10.08
N VAL A 244 8.20 13.13 10.95
CA VAL A 244 7.28 13.59 12.00
C VAL A 244 7.95 13.30 13.34
N PHE A 245 8.25 14.35 14.10
CA PHE A 245 8.93 14.25 15.38
C PHE A 245 8.00 14.63 16.53
N ASN A 246 7.43 13.64 17.20
CA ASN A 246 6.65 13.84 18.43
C ASN A 246 7.05 12.97 19.65
N PRO A 247 8.31 12.53 19.83
CA PRO A 247 8.68 11.85 21.08
C PRO A 247 8.65 12.84 22.25
N GLN A 248 8.22 12.42 23.44
CA GLN A 248 8.18 13.27 24.65
C GLN A 248 7.48 14.64 24.38
N PRO A 249 6.17 14.64 24.08
CA PRO A 249 5.44 15.84 23.65
C PRO A 249 5.45 16.98 24.68
N ASN A 250 5.74 16.66 25.94
CA ASN A 250 5.83 17.60 27.05
C ASN A 250 7.14 18.41 27.10
N PHE A 251 8.13 18.11 26.24
CA PHE A 251 9.37 18.87 26.15
C PHE A 251 9.41 19.76 24.91
N ILE A 252 9.83 21.01 25.12
CA ILE A 252 10.18 21.94 24.05
C ILE A 252 11.41 21.40 23.32
N LYS A 253 11.32 21.32 22.00
CA LYS A 253 12.39 20.83 21.12
C LYS A 253 12.81 21.96 20.21
N THR A 254 14.08 22.33 20.29
CA THR A 254 14.67 23.33 19.39
C THR A 254 15.74 22.64 18.54
N PHE A 255 15.43 22.45 17.26
CA PHE A 255 16.38 21.90 16.30
C PHE A 255 17.28 23.02 15.81
N LYS A 256 18.60 22.88 16.02
CA LYS A 256 19.59 23.90 15.62
C LYS A 256 20.19 23.62 14.26
N THR A 257 20.24 22.36 13.86
CA THR A 257 21.05 21.89 12.73
C THR A 257 20.40 20.68 12.09
N ILE A 258 20.55 20.55 10.78
CA ILE A 258 20.18 19.36 10.03
C ILE A 258 21.37 18.89 9.21
N ASN A 259 21.51 17.57 9.06
CA ASN A 259 22.55 16.98 8.24
C ASN A 259 22.06 15.72 7.55
N TYR A 260 22.66 15.41 6.40
CA TYR A 260 22.40 14.17 5.69
C TYR A 260 23.67 13.65 5.01
N GLU A 261 23.62 12.37 4.64
CA GLU A 261 24.61 11.70 3.81
C GLU A 261 23.91 11.19 2.55
N GLY A 262 24.42 11.54 1.37
CA GLY A 262 23.74 11.25 0.11
C GLY A 262 24.24 12.11 -1.05
N SER A 263 23.37 12.30 -2.05
CA SER A 263 23.62 13.21 -3.19
C SER A 263 23.49 14.67 -2.78
N ASN A 264 24.20 15.57 -3.44
CA ASN A 264 24.19 17.03 -3.19
C ASN A 264 22.84 17.75 -3.45
N GLY A 265 21.84 17.07 -4.03
CA GLY A 265 20.57 17.67 -4.45
C GLY A 265 19.43 17.66 -3.42
N TRP A 266 19.67 17.32 -2.15
CA TRP A 266 18.62 17.42 -1.12
C TRP A 266 18.53 18.83 -0.56
N GLU A 267 17.31 19.36 -0.47
CA GLU A 267 16.96 20.63 0.15
C GLU A 267 15.90 20.42 1.25
N VAL A 268 15.78 21.36 2.18
CA VAL A 268 14.65 21.41 3.13
C VAL A 268 13.65 22.43 2.62
N SER A 269 12.54 21.96 2.08
CA SER A 269 11.46 22.82 1.56
C SER A 269 10.48 23.29 2.63
N ASN A 270 10.35 22.53 3.73
CA ASN A 270 9.46 22.89 4.82
C ASN A 270 9.99 22.38 6.18
N PHE A 271 9.82 23.18 7.22
CA PHE A 271 10.16 22.83 8.60
C PHE A 271 9.25 23.64 9.52
N ILE A 272 8.15 23.02 9.94
CA ILE A 272 7.08 23.68 10.71
C ILE A 272 6.71 22.85 11.93
N SER A 273 6.29 23.53 13.00
CA SER A 273 5.63 22.89 14.13
C SER A 273 4.14 22.67 13.86
N ASP A 274 3.49 21.87 14.72
CA ASP A 274 2.04 21.85 14.79
C ASP A 274 1.50 23.23 15.21
N SER A 275 0.23 23.48 14.86
CA SER A 275 -0.44 24.71 15.27
C SER A 275 -0.71 24.72 16.77
N THR A 276 -0.32 25.82 17.42
CA THR A 276 -0.73 26.20 18.77
C THR A 276 -1.77 27.31 18.70
N GLY A 277 -2.58 27.48 19.75
CA GLY A 277 -3.62 28.51 19.81
C GLY A 277 -3.58 29.28 21.12
N GLN A 278 -4.13 30.49 21.10
CA GLN A 278 -4.32 31.31 22.31
C GLN A 278 -5.63 30.98 23.05
N ASP A 279 -5.70 31.43 24.30
CA ASP A 279 -6.93 31.49 25.09
C ASP A 279 -8.03 32.26 24.34
N ALA A 280 -9.30 31.88 24.57
CA ALA A 280 -10.47 32.48 23.92
C ALA A 280 -10.66 33.97 24.27
N SER A 281 -9.94 34.48 25.28
CA SER A 281 -10.00 35.86 25.77
C SER A 281 -9.28 36.89 24.88
N VAL A 282 -8.36 36.45 24.00
CA VAL A 282 -7.60 37.30 23.05
C VAL A 282 -7.99 37.04 21.59
N THR A 283 -8.78 36.00 21.32
CA THR A 283 -9.25 35.67 19.98
C THR A 283 -10.61 36.32 19.73
N PRO A 284 -10.80 37.14 18.68
CA PRO A 284 -12.12 37.72 18.37
C PRO A 284 -13.16 36.60 18.22
N ALA A 285 -14.35 36.79 18.82
CA ALA A 285 -15.41 35.79 18.81
C ALA A 285 -15.70 35.30 17.37
N GLY A 286 -15.55 33.98 17.15
CA GLY A 286 -15.77 33.33 15.86
C GLY A 286 -14.51 33.07 15.01
N ASN A 287 -13.31 33.46 15.49
CA ASN A 287 -12.04 33.13 14.83
C ASN A 287 -11.22 32.13 15.65
N TRP A 288 -10.30 31.44 14.99
CA TRP A 288 -9.22 30.67 15.61
C TRP A 288 -7.91 31.38 15.28
N LEU A 289 -7.22 31.92 16.30
CA LEU A 289 -5.86 32.42 16.13
C LEU A 289 -4.90 31.27 16.39
N SER A 290 -4.40 30.71 15.29
CA SER A 290 -3.41 29.64 15.26
C SER A 290 -2.03 30.21 14.95
N ASN A 291 -1.02 29.87 15.75
CA ASN A 291 0.39 30.13 15.46
C ASN A 291 1.15 28.81 15.28
N TYR A 292 2.30 28.86 14.62
CA TYR A 292 3.23 27.76 14.48
C TYR A 292 4.63 28.31 14.25
N ASP A 293 5.62 27.58 14.71
CA ASP A 293 7.01 27.92 14.44
C ASP A 293 7.41 27.43 13.06
N THR A 294 8.22 28.23 12.37
CA THR A 294 8.80 27.83 11.08
C THR A 294 10.25 28.22 10.96
N ALA A 295 11.06 27.33 10.41
CA ALA A 295 12.42 27.67 9.99
C ALA A 295 12.45 28.28 8.56
N ILE A 296 11.32 28.25 7.85
CA ILE A 296 11.20 28.59 6.43
C ILE A 296 9.97 29.50 6.23
N GLY A 297 10.18 30.72 5.74
CA GLY A 297 9.14 31.75 5.59
C GLY A 297 9.70 33.12 5.18
N GLY A 298 8.86 34.01 4.65
CA GLY A 298 9.31 35.34 4.20
C GLY A 298 10.43 35.25 3.15
N ASN A 299 11.58 35.85 3.43
CA ASN A 299 12.76 35.83 2.53
C ASN A 299 13.53 34.49 2.53
N TYR A 300 13.31 33.62 3.53
CA TYR A 300 13.94 32.29 3.60
C TYR A 300 12.97 31.24 3.10
N THR A 301 12.95 31.00 1.79
CA THR A 301 11.96 30.10 1.17
C THR A 301 12.28 28.62 1.31
N ARG A 302 13.52 28.26 1.67
CA ARG A 302 14.01 26.89 1.89
C ARG A 302 15.44 26.90 2.45
N ILE A 303 15.91 25.74 2.93
CA ILE A 303 17.36 25.47 3.07
C ILE A 303 17.83 24.84 1.77
N TYR A 304 18.53 25.60 0.93
CA TYR A 304 18.92 25.13 -0.40
C TYR A 304 19.86 23.93 -0.35
N SER A 305 19.77 23.14 -1.42
CA SER A 305 20.71 22.05 -1.70
C SER A 305 22.13 22.58 -1.83
N TYR A 306 23.11 21.68 -1.75
CA TYR A 306 24.51 22.08 -1.79
C TYR A 306 24.85 22.83 -3.09
N ASP A 307 24.38 22.34 -4.24
CA ASP A 307 24.68 22.97 -5.53
C ASP A 307 23.85 24.24 -5.77
N GLU A 308 22.55 24.22 -5.50
CA GLU A 308 21.68 25.38 -5.73
C GLU A 308 21.96 26.54 -4.79
N GLY A 309 22.44 26.23 -3.58
CA GLY A 309 22.83 27.23 -2.59
C GLY A 309 24.13 27.97 -2.93
N ALA A 310 24.87 27.56 -3.96
CA ALA A 310 26.16 28.15 -4.30
C ALA A 310 26.01 29.56 -4.90
N TYR A 311 26.72 30.54 -4.32
CA TYR A 311 26.84 31.89 -4.87
C TYR A 311 28.28 32.39 -4.74
N THR A 312 28.63 33.43 -5.48
CA THR A 312 29.97 34.03 -5.44
C THR A 312 29.86 35.48 -4.99
N GLU A 313 30.67 35.86 -4.02
CA GLU A 313 30.85 37.23 -3.54
C GLU A 313 32.36 37.47 -3.44
N ASP A 314 32.85 38.58 -4.01
CA ASP A 314 34.28 38.92 -4.03
C ASP A 314 35.21 37.80 -4.54
N ASN A 315 34.79 37.06 -5.58
CA ASN A 315 35.48 35.88 -6.13
C ASN A 315 35.68 34.70 -5.16
N ILE A 316 34.97 34.70 -4.02
CA ILE A 316 34.92 33.59 -3.08
C ILE A 316 33.55 32.91 -3.22
N GLN A 317 33.57 31.58 -3.35
CA GLN A 317 32.33 30.79 -3.40
C GLN A 317 31.80 30.58 -1.99
N TYR A 318 30.58 31.07 -1.75
CA TYR A 318 29.80 30.86 -0.54
C TYR A 318 28.61 29.95 -0.83
N ARG A 319 27.93 29.49 0.22
CA ARG A 319 26.72 28.70 0.12
C ARG A 319 25.64 29.21 1.07
N ALA A 320 24.43 29.31 0.57
CA ALA A 320 23.23 29.54 1.36
C ALA A 320 22.53 28.19 1.54
N GLY A 321 22.53 27.60 2.73
CA GLY A 321 21.90 26.30 2.99
C GLY A 321 22.90 25.22 3.40
N PHE A 322 22.94 24.11 2.67
CA PHE A 322 23.84 23.00 3.00
C PHE A 322 25.30 23.27 2.62
N ASP A 323 26.18 23.18 3.62
CA ASP A 323 27.63 23.10 3.46
C ASP A 323 28.10 21.65 3.50
N ARG A 324 29.25 21.37 2.89
CA ARG A 324 29.87 20.04 2.95
C ARG A 324 30.95 20.00 4.04
N LYS A 325 30.79 19.11 5.01
CA LYS A 325 31.74 18.89 6.11
C LYS A 325 31.92 17.39 6.36
N GLN A 326 33.16 16.91 6.29
CA GLN A 326 33.50 15.50 6.55
C GLN A 326 32.62 14.48 5.79
N ASN A 327 32.43 14.69 4.50
CA ASN A 327 31.57 13.87 3.61
C ASN A 327 30.07 13.86 3.95
N LYS A 328 29.61 14.76 4.80
CA LYS A 328 28.19 15.00 5.06
C LYS A 328 27.80 16.40 4.62
N TYR A 329 26.52 16.58 4.33
CA TYR A 329 25.92 17.89 4.13
C TYR A 329 25.33 18.35 5.44
N TYR A 330 25.58 19.60 5.80
CA TYR A 330 25.21 20.19 7.07
C TYR A 330 24.64 21.59 6.86
N ALA A 331 23.53 21.90 7.51
CA ALA A 331 22.94 23.23 7.50
C ALA A 331 22.50 23.63 8.90
N VAL A 332 22.59 24.93 9.20
CA VAL A 332 21.95 25.53 10.37
C VAL A 332 20.46 25.70 10.07
N ILE A 333 19.62 25.41 11.06
CA ILE A 333 18.18 25.67 10.98
C ILE A 333 17.96 27.05 11.58
N PRO A 334 17.62 28.08 10.79
CA PRO A 334 17.32 29.40 11.33
C PRO A 334 15.98 29.36 12.07
N ASN A 335 15.84 30.13 13.15
CA ASN A 335 14.51 30.49 13.64
C ASN A 335 13.98 31.62 12.75
N ASN A 336 12.85 31.40 12.09
CA ASN A 336 12.31 32.33 11.11
C ASN A 336 10.79 32.49 11.21
N THR A 337 10.23 32.28 12.41
CA THR A 337 8.83 32.59 12.72
C THR A 337 8.58 34.08 12.46
N GLN A 338 7.76 34.40 11.45
CA GLN A 338 7.54 35.78 10.99
C GLN A 338 6.61 36.57 11.93
N SER A 339 5.69 35.88 12.59
CA SER A 339 4.65 36.46 13.46
C SER A 339 4.61 35.74 14.80
N PRO A 340 5.63 35.89 15.66
CA PRO A 340 5.63 35.28 16.99
C PRO A 340 4.47 35.84 17.82
N MET A 341 3.91 35.03 18.72
CA MET A 341 2.88 35.50 19.64
C MET A 341 3.49 36.37 20.74
N ALA A 342 2.66 37.26 21.31
CA ALA A 342 3.07 38.09 22.43
C ALA A 342 3.56 37.24 23.61
N GLY A 343 4.84 37.38 23.97
CA GLY A 343 5.48 36.61 25.05
C GLY A 343 6.32 35.41 24.59
N GLU A 344 6.32 35.08 23.30
CA GLU A 344 7.26 34.11 22.71
C GLU A 344 8.62 34.80 22.42
N VAL A 345 9.72 34.04 22.52
CA VAL A 345 11.11 34.53 22.35
C VAL A 345 11.79 33.86 21.16
#